data_AF-A0A4R5DUV6-F1
#
_entry.id   AF-A0A4R5DUV6-F1
#
_cell.length_a   1.000
_cell.length_b   1.000
_cell.length_c   1.000
_cell.angle_alpha   90.00
_cell.angle_beta   90.00
_cell.angle_gamma   90.00
#
_symmetry.space_group_name_H-M   'P 1'
#
loop_
_entity.id
_entity.type
_entity.pdbx_description
1 polymer ?
#
loop_
_entity_poly.entity_id
_entity_poly.type
_entity_poly.pdbx_seq_one_letter_code
_entity_poly.pdbx_strand_id
1 'polypeptide(L)' 'MLLITFFLSFALVLIGKYQVPFFSPSLAVRKAMVVVGMLGLGFFIGFKIYDVSSSFVSGFSDGLAGRKPTQ' A
#
# COMPACT_ATOMS: atom_id res chain seq x y z
N MET A 1 -0.08 -8.01 7.64
CA MET A 1 -0.71 -6.68 7.86
C MET A 1 -0.83 -5.85 6.58
N LEU A 2 0.23 -5.71 5.76
CA LEU A 2 0.19 -4.92 4.52
C LEU A 2 -0.84 -5.40 3.48
N LEU A 3 -1.02 -6.71 3.30
CA LEU A 3 -2.06 -7.27 2.41
C LEU A 3 -3.48 -6.87 2.83
N ILE A 4 -3.77 -6.93 4.13
CA ILE A 4 -5.08 -6.51 4.68
C ILE A 4 -5.31 -5.03 4.41
N THR A 5 -4.27 -4.21 4.58
CA THR A 5 -4.32 -2.77 4.30
C THR A 5 -4.60 -2.51 2.82
N PHE A 6 -3.93 -3.24 1.92
CA PHE A 6 -4.17 -3.17 0.48
C PHE A 6 -5.60 -3.52 0.11
N PHE A 7 -6.11 -4.67 0.57
CA PHE A 7 -7.49 -5.09 0.28
C PHE A 7 -8.51 -4.11 0.84
N LEU A 8 -8.29 -3.57 2.04
CA LEU A 8 -9.17 -2.59 2.67
C LEU A 8 -9.19 -1.28 1.89
N SER A 9 -8.02 -0.77 1.49
CA SER A 9 -7.90 0.45 0.68
C SER A 9 -8.52 0.28 -0.70
N PHE A 10 -8.30 -0.87 -1.35
CA PHE A 10 -8.90 -1.20 -2.63
C PHE A 10 -10.43 -1.29 -2.55
N ALA A 11 -10.95 -1.96 -1.51
CA ALA A 11 -12.39 -2.02 -1.24
C ALA A 11 -12.99 -0.63 -0.98
N LEU A 12 -12.30 0.25 -0.25
CA LEU A 12 -12.74 1.63 -0.01
C LEU A 12 -12.89 2.43 -1.32
N VAL A 13 -11.92 2.30 -2.23
CA VAL A 13 -11.98 2.95 -3.55
C VAL A 13 -13.15 2.39 -4.36
N LEU A 14 -13.34 1.07 -4.36
CA LEU A 14 -14.46 0.42 -5.05
C LEU A 14 -15.81 0.90 -4.52
N ILE A 15 -16.00 0.94 -3.20
CA ILE A 15 -17.25 1.38 -2.55
C ILE A 15 -17.50 2.88 -2.81
N GLY A 16 -16.45 3.70 -2.78
CA GLY A 16 -16.57 5.13 -3.07
C GLY A 16 -16.92 5.42 -4.54
N LYS A 17 -16.42 4.59 -5.47
CA LYS A 17 -16.60 4.78 -6.92
C LYS A 17 -17.88 4.13 -7.45
N TYR A 18 -18.16 2.90 -7.07
CA TYR A 18 -19.35 2.15 -7.48
C TYR A 18 -20.50 2.39 -6.51
N GLN A 19 -21.72 2.63 -7.01
CA GLN A 19 -22.88 2.75 -6.13
C GLN A 19 -23.23 1.36 -5.63
N VAL A 20 -22.99 1.13 -4.35
CA VAL A 20 -23.31 -0.16 -3.73
C VAL A 20 -24.81 -0.15 -3.41
N PRO A 21 -25.61 -1.09 -3.93
CA PRO A 21 -27.07 -1.04 -3.79
C PRO A 21 -27.57 -1.07 -2.33
N PHE A 22 -26.75 -1.55 -1.40
CA PHE A 22 -27.05 -1.61 0.04
C PHE A 22 -26.50 -0.44 0.86
N PHE A 23 -25.68 0.44 0.26
CA PHE A 23 -25.00 1.50 0.98
C PHE A 23 -24.86 2.73 0.09
N SER A 24 -25.71 3.74 0.36
CA SER A 24 -25.74 5.02 -0.35
C SER A 24 -25.26 6.16 0.55
N PRO A 25 -23.95 6.23 0.87
CA PRO A 25 -23.39 7.33 1.62
C PRO A 25 -23.46 8.62 0.82
N SER A 26 -23.51 9.76 1.52
CA SER A 26 -23.55 11.07 0.88
C SER A 26 -22.36 11.28 -0.06
N LEU A 27 -22.51 12.17 -1.05
CA LEU A 27 -21.47 12.43 -2.04
C LEU A 27 -20.12 12.82 -1.40
N ALA A 28 -20.16 13.57 -0.30
CA ALA A 28 -18.98 13.96 0.47
C ALA A 28 -18.26 12.74 1.07
N VAL A 29 -19.02 11.81 1.64
CA VAL A 29 -18.48 10.58 2.24
C VAL A 29 -17.91 9.66 1.16
N ARG A 30 -18.55 9.53 -0.01
CA ARG A 30 -18.00 8.75 -1.14
C ARG A 30 -16.66 9.31 -1.61
N LYS A 31 -16.56 10.64 -1.78
CA LYS A 31 -15.29 11.29 -2.14
C LYS A 31 -14.20 11.05 -1.09
N ALA A 32 -14.55 11.19 0.20
CA ALA A 32 -13.61 10.92 1.29
C ALA A 32 -13.13 9.45 1.29
N MET A 33 -14.01 8.48 1.07
CA MET A 33 -13.64 7.06 0.98
C MET A 33 -12.68 6.79 -0.19
N VAL A 34 -12.91 7.39 -1.36
CA VAL A 34 -11.99 7.26 -2.50
C VAL A 34 -10.62 7.85 -2.15
N VAL A 35 -10.57 9.05 -1.57
CA VAL A 35 -9.30 9.71 -1.21
C VAL A 35 -8.54 8.89 -0.16
N VAL A 36 -9.21 8.42 0.88
CA VAL A 36 -8.60 7.57 1.92
C VAL A 36 -8.11 6.25 1.32
N GLY A 37 -8.89 5.64 0.43
CA GLY A 37 -8.48 4.43 -0.28
C GLY A 37 -7.26 4.66 -1.19
N MET A 38 -7.18 5.79 -1.89
CA MET A 38 -6.03 6.14 -2.72
C MET A 38 -4.78 6.42 -1.88
N LEU A 39 -4.91 7.08 -0.73
CA LEU A 39 -3.79 7.30 0.20
C LEU A 39 -3.24 5.97 0.74
N GLY A 40 -4.12 5.04 1.11
CA GLY A 40 -3.70 3.72 1.59
C GLY A 40 -3.02 2.87 0.50
N LEU A 41 -3.50 2.96 -0.75
CA LEU A 41 -2.83 2.32 -1.90
C LEU A 41 -1.45 2.95 -2.18
N GLY A 42 -1.35 4.28 -2.14
CA GLY A 42 -0.09 5.00 -2.29
C GLY A 42 0.92 4.64 -1.20
N PHE A 43 0.47 4.55 0.06
CA PHE A 43 1.30 4.10 1.18
C PHE A 43 1.80 2.66 0.98
N PHE A 44 0.93 1.74 0.54
CA PHE A 44 1.32 0.35 0.27
C PHE A 44 2.40 0.26 -0.82
N ILE A 45 2.22 0.97 -1.93
CA ILE A 45 3.19 1.00 -3.04
C ILE A 45 4.51 1.61 -2.56
N GLY A 46 4.44 2.76 -1.88
CA GLY A 46 5.62 3.44 -1.34
C GLY A 46 6.40 2.56 -0.35
N PHE A 47 5.68 1.88 0.55
CA PHE A 47 6.28 0.93 1.48
C PHE A 47 6.96 -0.23 0.75
N LYS A 48 6.33 -0.80 -0.29
CA LYS A 48 6.92 -1.88 -1.08
C LYS A 48 8.17 -1.46 -1.84
N ILE A 49 8.17 -0.25 -2.41
CA ILE A 49 9.35 0.30 -3.08
C ILE A 49 10.48 0.53 -2.05
N TYR A 50 10.16 1.06 -0.87
CA TYR A 50 11.12 1.24 0.21
C TYR A 50 11.72 -0.09 0.67
N ASP A 51 10.89 -1.11 0.92
CA ASP A 51 11.30 -2.45 1.35
C ASP A 51 12.30 -3.08 0.36
N VAL A 52 11.99 -3.03 -0.94
CA VAL A 52 12.87 -3.52 -2.00
C VAL A 52 14.16 -2.70 -2.07
N SER A 53 14.07 -1.38 -1.99
CA SER A 53 15.24 -0.49 -2.08
C SER A 53 16.17 -0.69 -0.88
N SER A 54 15.63 -0.85 0.32
CA SER A 54 16.40 -1.09 1.54
C SER A 54 17.14 -2.42 1.48
N SER A 55 16.51 -3.47 0.93
CA SER A 55 17.11 -4.79 0.75
C SER A 55 18.24 -4.76 -0.29
N PHE A 56 18.09 -3.95 -1.34
CA PHE A 56 19.15 -3.74 -2.32
C PHE A 56 20.34 -3.00 -1.72
N VAL A 57 20.10 -1.91 -0.99
CA VAL A 57 21.16 -1.12 -0.34
C VAL A 57 21.89 -1.95 0.71
N SER A 58 21.17 -2.76 1.50
CA SER A 58 21.81 -3.65 2.47
C SER A 58 22.67 -4.71 1.78
N GLY A 59 22.16 -5.37 0.74
CA GLY A 59 22.92 -6.36 -0.03
C GLY A 59 24.16 -5.79 -0.73
N PHE A 60 24.06 -4.56 -1.23
CA PHE A 60 25.19 -3.84 -1.80
C PHE A 60 26.26 -3.50 -0.74
N SER A 61 25.83 -3.01 0.42
CA SER A 61 26.73 -2.72 1.55
C SER A 61 27.42 -3.99 2.06
N ASP A 62 26.70 -5.10 2.16
CA ASP A 62 27.27 -6.38 2.62
C ASP A 62 28.30 -6.94 1.62
N GLY A 63 28.04 -6.77 0.31
CA GLY A 63 28.98 -7.11 -0.75
C GLY A 63 30.26 -6.26 -0.72
N LEU A 64 30.15 -4.95 -0.45
CA LEU A 64 31.31 -4.07 -0.26
C LEU A 64 32.10 -4.39 1.01
N ALA A 65 31.42 -4.80 2.07
CA ALA A 65 32.06 -5.16 3.34
C ALA A 65 32.73 -6.55 3.31
N GLY A 66 32.65 -7.29 2.21
CA GLY A 66 33.22 -8.64 2.08
C GLY A 66 32.55 -9.67 3.01
N ARG A 67 31.36 -9.36 3.55
CA ARG A 67 30.60 -10.29 4.38
C ARG A 67 29.93 -11.31 3.46
N LYS A 68 30.39 -12.56 3.51
CA LYS A 68 29.65 -13.66 2.87
C LYS A 68 28.26 -13.77 3.52
N PRO A 69 27.19 -13.95 2.74
CA PRO A 69 25.89 -14.27 3.31
C PRO A 69 26.03 -15.58 4.09
N THR A 70 25.93 -15.49 5.41
CA THR A 70 25.75 -16.65 6.28
C THR A 70 24.44 -17.31 5.87
N GLN A 71 24.57 -18.49 5.25
CA GLN A 71 23.48 -19.45 5.10
C GLN A 71 22.94 -19.86 6.47
#